data_AF-A0A7V2AED4-F1
#
_entry.id   AF-A0A7V2AED4-F1
#
_cell.length_a   1.000
_cell.length_b   1.000
_cell.length_c   1.000
_cell.angle_alpha   90.00
_cell.angle_beta   90.00
_cell.angle_gamma   90.00
#
_symmetry.space_group_name_H-M   'P 1'
#
loop_
_entity.id
_entity.type
_entity.pdbx_description
1 polymer ?
#
loop_
_entity_poly.entity_id
_entity_poly.type
_entity_poly.pdbx_seq_one_letter_code
_entity_poly.pdbx_strand_id
1 'polypeptide(L)'
;MGTLKFVLGSRGPVNMARRTAQILARFGSGPDRMGGRFERFMDVLDRYDCRPTFPITALPTSRNPRFAHRLIERGAELAVHAWAHVDLTSLDYDEQRRHMGLAISLFRDHAVPFTGFRAPYLHWNEDTMRVVEDFQYRYSSNQCVWWDVFDVESFNDEQREGMERGLAFYQPVPAGEMRVLPFRRRGFVEIPVSLPDDEITLDRMYTHDKEFLGRMWNAILEQSYARGELFTLQLHPERIDFFADAVRGLLSGARAKKPGVWIATLDEVASWWVDKAQNRATFVREGDGHRATFRVCEGTAIFMRVNGSERIIDPGAVFIDGAARPCVGVAPGSSREAIQALADIGYIVEAGERPSDYAVHLGALADASYEAVEGYKRAIATCAGPLVRFGTWPHGNHSAFAATGDIDALTVWDFFHRFRGR
;
A
#
# COMPACT_ATOMS: atom_id res chain seq x y z
N MET A 1 -12.78 -17.85 25.20
CA MET A 1 -12.59 -16.84 26.28
C MET A 1 -11.49 -15.80 25.98
N GLY A 2 -10.69 -15.93 24.90
CA GLY A 2 -9.61 -14.98 24.55
C GLY A 2 -10.06 -13.72 23.78
N THR A 3 -11.04 -13.84 22.88
CA THR A 3 -11.48 -12.74 21.99
C THR A 3 -12.15 -11.57 22.73
N LEU A 4 -12.86 -11.87 23.82
CA LEU A 4 -13.48 -10.83 24.65
C LEU A 4 -12.43 -10.00 25.39
N LYS A 5 -11.38 -10.64 25.92
CA LYS A 5 -10.25 -9.96 26.59
C LYS A 5 -9.41 -9.11 25.63
N PHE A 6 -9.30 -9.54 24.38
CA PHE A 6 -8.50 -8.87 23.34
C PHE A 6 -9.11 -7.52 22.91
N VAL A 7 -10.44 -7.47 22.72
CA VAL A 7 -11.14 -6.20 22.43
C VAL A 7 -11.36 -5.36 23.70
N LEU A 8 -11.42 -5.99 24.88
CA LEU A 8 -11.66 -5.37 26.20
C LEU A 8 -10.38 -5.16 27.04
N GLY A 9 -9.19 -5.13 26.44
CA GLY A 9 -7.92 -4.97 27.16
C GLY A 9 -7.96 -3.84 28.20
N SER A 10 -8.10 -4.24 29.47
CA SER A 10 -8.13 -3.48 30.73
C SER A 10 -8.69 -2.05 30.67
N ARG A 11 -10.01 -1.85 30.70
CA ARG A 11 -10.58 -0.48 30.81
C ARG A 11 -11.76 -0.38 31.75
N GLY A 12 -11.77 0.70 32.53
CA GLY A 12 -12.86 1.05 33.44
C GLY A 12 -14.20 1.29 32.73
N PRO A 13 -15.31 1.27 33.49
CA PRO A 13 -16.68 1.20 32.98
C PRO A 13 -17.09 2.33 32.02
N VAL A 14 -16.48 3.52 32.14
CA VAL A 14 -16.79 4.71 31.32
C VAL A 14 -16.36 4.55 29.86
N ASN A 15 -15.16 4.00 29.61
CA ASN A 15 -14.64 3.81 28.25
C ASN A 15 -15.40 2.71 27.49
N MET A 16 -15.88 1.69 28.20
CA MET A 16 -16.74 0.65 27.63
C MET A 16 -18.11 1.21 27.22
N ALA A 17 -18.72 2.07 28.04
CA ALA A 17 -19.99 2.72 27.72
C ALA A 17 -19.88 3.65 26.51
N ARG A 18 -18.82 4.49 26.45
CA ARG A 18 -18.56 5.41 25.34
C ARG A 18 -18.36 4.66 24.01
N ARG A 19 -17.60 3.57 24.02
CA ARG A 19 -17.36 2.72 22.84
C ARG A 19 -18.64 2.00 22.38
N THR A 20 -19.44 1.51 23.31
CA THR A 20 -20.74 0.86 23.00
C THR A 20 -21.70 1.84 22.33
N ALA A 21 -21.79 3.08 22.85
CA ALA A 21 -22.60 4.13 22.24
C ALA A 21 -22.10 4.51 20.84
N GLN A 22 -20.78 4.60 20.63
CA GLN A 22 -20.17 4.84 19.31
C GLN A 22 -20.48 3.72 18.32
N ILE A 23 -20.40 2.45 18.72
CA ILE A 23 -20.70 1.29 17.86
C ILE A 23 -22.18 1.32 17.41
N LEU A 24 -23.11 1.59 18.33
CA LEU A 24 -24.54 1.68 18.01
C LEU A 24 -24.84 2.85 17.07
N ALA A 25 -24.19 4.01 17.27
CA ALA A 25 -24.32 5.17 16.38
C ALA A 25 -23.69 4.94 14.99
N ARG A 26 -22.62 4.12 14.92
CA ARG A 26 -21.93 3.78 13.67
C ARG A 26 -22.76 2.87 12.77
N PHE A 27 -23.24 1.73 13.24
CA PHE A 27 -23.81 0.74 12.33
C PHE A 27 -25.33 0.86 12.13
N GLY A 28 -26.07 1.56 13.02
CA GLY A 28 -27.52 1.76 12.88
C GLY A 28 -28.35 0.46 12.79
N SER A 29 -29.66 0.58 12.56
CA SER A 29 -30.57 -0.57 12.56
C SER A 29 -30.78 -1.26 11.20
N GLY A 30 -30.18 -0.78 10.09
CA GLY A 30 -30.39 -1.37 8.77
C GLY A 30 -29.32 -1.05 7.71
N PRO A 31 -29.17 -1.91 6.69
CA PRO A 31 -28.13 -1.83 5.67
C PRO A 31 -28.21 -0.60 4.76
N ASP A 32 -29.39 0.03 4.62
CA ASP A 32 -29.59 1.19 3.72
C ASP A 32 -28.82 2.44 4.18
N ARG A 33 -28.70 2.66 5.49
CA ARG A 33 -27.91 3.77 6.04
C ARG A 33 -26.43 3.59 5.74
N MET A 34 -25.97 2.34 5.78
CA MET A 34 -24.61 1.99 5.46
C MET A 34 -24.35 2.18 3.96
N GLY A 35 -25.27 1.70 3.12
CA GLY A 35 -25.25 1.93 1.67
C GLY A 35 -25.09 3.40 1.30
N GLY A 36 -25.88 4.30 1.90
CA GLY A 36 -25.77 5.75 1.64
C GLY A 36 -24.41 6.36 2.01
N ARG A 37 -23.69 5.81 3.00
CA ARG A 37 -22.33 6.25 3.34
C ARG A 37 -21.30 5.75 2.34
N PHE A 38 -21.43 4.51 1.87
CA PHE A 38 -20.58 4.01 0.79
C PHE A 38 -20.76 4.82 -0.50
N GLU A 39 -21.99 5.14 -0.87
CA GLU A 39 -22.26 6.03 -2.02
C GLU A 39 -21.60 7.39 -1.84
N ARG A 40 -21.71 8.00 -0.64
CA ARG A 40 -21.05 9.27 -0.36
C ARG A 40 -19.52 9.17 -0.40
N PHE A 41 -18.95 8.05 0.06
CA PHE A 41 -17.52 7.80 -0.02
C PHE A 41 -17.07 7.76 -1.48
N MET A 42 -17.77 6.98 -2.32
CA MET A 42 -17.53 6.92 -3.76
C MET A 42 -17.69 8.30 -4.43
N ASP A 43 -18.74 9.06 -4.11
CA ASP A 43 -18.98 10.41 -4.66
C ASP A 43 -17.86 11.42 -4.32
N VAL A 44 -17.20 11.24 -3.18
CA VAL A 44 -16.02 12.04 -2.82
C VAL A 44 -14.84 11.67 -3.71
N LEU A 45 -14.61 10.38 -3.96
CA LEU A 45 -13.47 9.88 -4.73
C LEU A 45 -13.62 10.12 -6.25
N ASP A 46 -14.82 9.94 -6.80
CA ASP A 46 -15.13 10.07 -8.23
C ASP A 46 -14.76 11.45 -8.79
N ARG A 47 -14.91 12.51 -7.99
CA ARG A 47 -14.55 13.88 -8.36
C ARG A 47 -13.06 14.04 -8.71
N TYR A 48 -12.24 13.10 -8.25
CA TYR A 48 -10.80 13.10 -8.45
C TYR A 48 -10.34 11.90 -9.26
N ASP A 49 -11.24 11.19 -9.96
CA ASP A 49 -10.95 9.98 -10.72
C ASP A 49 -10.17 8.95 -9.87
N CYS A 50 -10.60 8.80 -8.62
CA CYS A 50 -10.03 7.88 -7.66
C CYS A 50 -11.01 6.72 -7.47
N ARG A 51 -10.57 5.50 -7.73
CA ARG A 51 -11.33 4.28 -7.45
C ARG A 51 -10.77 3.64 -6.18
N PRO A 52 -11.61 3.30 -5.20
CA PRO A 52 -11.12 2.67 -3.97
C PRO A 52 -10.98 1.16 -4.13
N THR A 53 -10.17 0.60 -3.23
CA THR A 53 -10.22 -0.83 -2.91
C THR A 53 -10.93 -1.03 -1.59
N PHE A 54 -11.96 -1.89 -1.56
CA PHE A 54 -12.67 -2.26 -0.35
C PHE A 54 -12.37 -3.72 0.03
N PRO A 55 -11.48 -3.97 0.99
CA PRO A 55 -11.43 -5.26 1.66
C PRO A 55 -12.73 -5.51 2.41
N ILE A 56 -13.46 -6.55 2.02
CA ILE A 56 -14.78 -6.86 2.58
C ILE A 56 -14.82 -8.28 3.15
N THR A 57 -15.37 -8.39 4.35
CA THR A 57 -15.62 -9.70 4.97
C THR A 57 -16.70 -10.45 4.18
N ALA A 58 -16.57 -11.78 4.10
CA ALA A 58 -17.53 -12.56 3.32
C ALA A 58 -18.92 -12.61 3.96
N LEU A 59 -19.02 -12.63 5.29
CA LEU A 59 -20.30 -12.80 5.99
C LEU A 59 -21.33 -11.70 5.65
N PRO A 60 -21.01 -10.39 5.67
CA PRO A 60 -21.94 -9.36 5.21
C PRO A 60 -22.28 -9.48 3.72
N THR A 61 -21.31 -9.83 2.87
CA THR A 61 -21.54 -10.07 1.43
C THR A 61 -22.54 -11.19 1.19
N SER A 62 -22.49 -12.28 1.99
CA SER A 62 -23.44 -13.40 1.86
C SER A 62 -24.90 -13.00 2.08
N ARG A 63 -25.12 -12.00 2.93
CA ARG A 63 -26.46 -11.50 3.30
C ARG A 63 -26.99 -10.52 2.25
N ASN A 64 -26.11 -9.85 1.51
CA ASN A 64 -26.48 -8.91 0.46
C ASN A 64 -25.45 -8.88 -0.70
N PRO A 65 -25.40 -9.91 -1.56
CA PRO A 65 -24.43 -9.94 -2.67
C PRO A 65 -24.62 -8.78 -3.66
N ARG A 66 -25.86 -8.26 -3.79
CA ARG A 66 -26.15 -7.09 -4.62
C ARG A 66 -25.41 -5.84 -4.16
N PHE A 67 -25.06 -5.72 -2.88
CA PHE A 67 -24.26 -4.59 -2.39
C PHE A 67 -22.85 -4.61 -2.98
N ALA A 68 -22.18 -5.77 -2.97
CA ALA A 68 -20.86 -5.93 -3.57
C ALA A 68 -20.87 -5.59 -5.06
N HIS A 69 -21.85 -6.10 -5.81
CA HIS A 69 -21.99 -5.80 -7.24
C HIS A 69 -22.20 -4.31 -7.52
N ARG A 70 -22.98 -3.58 -6.71
CA ARG A 70 -23.13 -2.12 -6.88
C ARG A 70 -21.82 -1.36 -6.68
N LEU A 71 -20.98 -1.76 -5.72
CA LEU A 71 -19.67 -1.14 -5.53
C LEU A 71 -18.78 -1.35 -6.76
N ILE A 72 -18.78 -2.58 -7.30
CA ILE A 72 -18.01 -2.94 -8.51
C ILE A 72 -18.53 -2.20 -9.74
N GLU A 73 -19.84 -2.09 -9.92
CA GLU A 73 -20.46 -1.32 -11.02
C GLU A 73 -20.08 0.16 -10.99
N ARG A 74 -19.78 0.70 -9.79
CA ARG A 74 -19.22 2.04 -9.60
C ARG A 74 -17.70 2.12 -9.72
N GLY A 75 -17.03 1.03 -10.07
CA GLY A 75 -15.59 0.96 -10.32
C GLY A 75 -14.74 0.68 -9.09
N ALA A 76 -15.32 0.32 -7.94
CA ALA A 76 -14.54 -0.10 -6.78
C ALA A 76 -13.93 -1.50 -7.01
N GLU A 77 -12.71 -1.68 -6.54
CA GLU A 77 -12.10 -3.00 -6.39
C GLU A 77 -12.57 -3.63 -5.08
N LEU A 78 -12.89 -4.93 -5.07
CA LEU A 78 -13.13 -5.69 -3.84
C LEU A 78 -11.97 -6.66 -3.56
N ALA A 79 -11.53 -6.68 -2.30
CA ALA A 79 -10.53 -7.62 -1.79
C ALA A 79 -11.15 -8.49 -0.69
N VAL A 80 -10.58 -9.69 -0.49
CA VAL A 80 -11.06 -10.60 0.55
C VAL A 80 -10.54 -10.15 1.91
N HIS A 81 -11.45 -9.97 2.88
CA HIS A 81 -11.14 -9.62 4.26
C HIS A 81 -11.51 -10.74 5.25
N ALA A 82 -11.18 -11.99 4.87
CA ALA A 82 -11.58 -13.24 5.53
C ALA A 82 -13.11 -13.49 5.57
N TRP A 83 -13.51 -14.63 6.13
CA TRP A 83 -14.93 -15.00 6.28
C TRP A 83 -15.67 -14.05 7.23
N ALA A 84 -15.07 -13.81 8.38
CA ALA A 84 -15.56 -12.93 9.42
C ALA A 84 -14.39 -12.12 9.98
N HIS A 85 -14.69 -10.97 10.57
CA HIS A 85 -13.69 -10.06 11.13
C HIS A 85 -13.14 -10.59 12.48
N VAL A 86 -12.30 -11.63 12.40
CA VAL A 86 -11.61 -12.28 13.53
C VAL A 86 -10.11 -12.14 13.38
N ASP A 87 -9.38 -12.11 14.50
CA ASP A 87 -7.91 -12.10 14.45
C ASP A 87 -7.37 -13.45 13.99
N LEU A 88 -6.89 -13.51 12.75
CA LEU A 88 -6.38 -14.73 12.12
C LEU A 88 -5.12 -15.25 12.82
N THR A 89 -4.35 -14.40 13.49
CA THR A 89 -3.14 -14.81 14.21
C THR A 89 -3.43 -15.65 15.45
N SER A 90 -4.69 -15.63 15.91
CA SER A 90 -5.18 -16.48 17.00
C SER A 90 -5.61 -17.88 16.56
N LEU A 91 -5.60 -18.15 15.25
CA LEU A 91 -6.00 -19.40 14.62
C LEU A 91 -4.77 -20.14 14.08
N ASP A 92 -4.82 -21.48 14.07
CA ASP A 92 -3.79 -22.27 13.40
C ASP A 92 -3.92 -22.19 11.86
N TYR A 93 -2.92 -22.72 11.14
CA TYR A 93 -2.88 -22.70 9.68
C TYR A 93 -4.14 -23.30 9.03
N ASP A 94 -4.63 -24.45 9.50
CA ASP A 94 -5.77 -25.14 8.90
C ASP A 94 -7.08 -24.35 9.14
N GLU A 95 -7.22 -23.74 10.32
CA GLU A 95 -8.32 -22.85 10.64
C GLU A 95 -8.30 -21.56 9.81
N GLN A 96 -7.14 -20.91 9.66
CA GLN A 96 -6.97 -19.75 8.79
C GLN A 96 -7.33 -20.11 7.34
N ARG A 97 -6.81 -21.23 6.85
CA ARG A 97 -7.09 -21.75 5.50
C ARG A 97 -8.57 -22.03 5.29
N ARG A 98 -9.26 -22.59 6.28
CA ARG A 98 -10.71 -22.81 6.26
C ARG A 98 -11.46 -21.47 6.21
N HIS A 99 -11.08 -20.50 7.05
CA HIS A 99 -11.71 -19.18 7.07
C HIS A 99 -11.58 -18.44 5.73
N MET A 100 -10.39 -18.45 5.13
CA MET A 100 -10.16 -17.81 3.83
C MET A 100 -10.83 -18.59 2.69
N GLY A 101 -10.81 -19.93 2.74
CA GLY A 101 -11.47 -20.79 1.76
C GLY A 101 -12.99 -20.62 1.70
N LEU A 102 -13.64 -20.43 2.85
CA LEU A 102 -15.08 -20.12 2.90
C LEU A 102 -15.38 -18.76 2.26
N ALA A 103 -14.55 -17.75 2.52
CA ALA A 103 -14.70 -16.43 1.92
C ALA A 103 -14.56 -16.48 0.39
N ILE A 104 -13.53 -17.16 -0.11
CA ILE A 104 -13.29 -17.35 -1.55
C ILE A 104 -14.46 -18.09 -2.21
N SER A 105 -14.95 -19.16 -1.58
CA SER A 105 -16.07 -19.95 -2.11
C SER A 105 -17.30 -19.07 -2.26
N LEU A 106 -17.62 -18.28 -1.23
CA LEU A 106 -18.74 -17.34 -1.27
C LEU A 106 -18.58 -16.29 -2.40
N PHE A 107 -17.40 -15.68 -2.54
CA PHE A 107 -17.17 -14.69 -3.59
C PHE A 107 -17.35 -15.31 -4.97
N ARG A 108 -16.84 -16.54 -5.19
CA ARG A 108 -17.03 -17.28 -6.44
C ARG A 108 -18.49 -17.64 -6.71
N ASP A 109 -19.19 -18.15 -5.70
CA ASP A 109 -20.60 -18.56 -5.81
C ASP A 109 -21.52 -17.38 -6.16
N HIS A 110 -21.15 -16.16 -5.75
CA HIS A 110 -21.85 -14.92 -6.08
C HIS A 110 -21.24 -14.13 -7.24
N ALA A 111 -20.29 -14.70 -7.96
CA ALA A 111 -19.58 -14.06 -9.08
C ALA A 111 -18.99 -12.68 -8.72
N VAL A 112 -18.52 -12.51 -7.48
CA VAL A 112 -17.85 -11.31 -7.02
C VAL A 112 -16.36 -11.42 -7.37
N PRO A 113 -15.81 -10.61 -8.28
CA PRO A 113 -14.39 -10.61 -8.59
C PRO A 113 -13.57 -10.15 -7.38
N PHE A 114 -12.40 -10.77 -7.21
CA PHE A 114 -11.40 -10.38 -6.22
C PHE A 114 -10.02 -10.80 -6.70
N THR A 115 -9.00 -10.03 -6.34
CA THR A 115 -7.59 -10.36 -6.66
C THR A 115 -6.68 -10.28 -5.44
N GLY A 116 -7.09 -9.55 -4.39
CA GLY A 116 -6.29 -9.36 -3.19
C GLY A 116 -6.89 -9.81 -1.88
N PHE A 117 -6.06 -9.70 -0.84
CA PHE A 117 -6.41 -10.04 0.53
C PHE A 117 -5.92 -8.97 1.53
N ARG A 118 -6.73 -8.66 2.54
CA ARG A 118 -6.30 -7.92 3.74
C ARG A 118 -6.77 -8.70 4.97
N ALA A 119 -5.91 -8.88 5.95
CA ALA A 119 -6.24 -9.54 7.19
C ALA A 119 -7.04 -8.58 8.10
N PRO A 120 -8.11 -9.07 8.76
CA PRO A 120 -8.78 -8.31 9.83
C PRO A 120 -7.79 -7.77 10.84
N TYR A 121 -8.03 -6.54 11.31
CA TYR A 121 -7.14 -5.80 12.23
C TYR A 121 -5.74 -5.52 11.69
N LEU A 122 -5.45 -5.80 10.41
CA LEU A 122 -4.09 -5.84 9.85
C LEU A 122 -3.14 -6.82 10.58
N HIS A 123 -3.70 -7.77 11.32
CA HIS A 123 -2.91 -8.76 12.04
C HIS A 123 -2.67 -9.97 11.15
N TRP A 124 -1.40 -10.31 10.96
CA TRP A 124 -0.99 -11.43 10.12
C TRP A 124 0.21 -12.13 10.73
N ASN A 125 0.39 -13.40 10.37
CA ASN A 125 1.60 -14.17 10.65
C ASN A 125 2.03 -14.95 9.39
N GLU A 126 3.11 -15.72 9.48
CA GLU A 126 3.62 -16.48 8.33
C GLU A 126 2.62 -17.54 7.84
N ASP A 127 1.77 -18.09 8.72
CA ASP A 127 0.69 -18.97 8.28
C ASP A 127 -0.37 -18.23 7.47
N THR A 128 -0.72 -16.99 7.85
CA THR A 128 -1.59 -16.12 7.04
C THR A 128 -1.00 -15.94 5.63
N MET A 129 0.29 -15.61 5.54
CA MET A 129 0.97 -15.39 4.27
C MET A 129 1.09 -16.66 3.42
N ARG A 130 1.28 -17.84 4.05
CA ARG A 130 1.23 -19.14 3.35
C ARG A 130 -0.15 -19.41 2.77
N VAL A 131 -1.21 -19.12 3.52
CA VAL A 131 -2.59 -19.28 3.03
C VAL A 131 -2.88 -18.31 1.87
N VAL A 132 -2.35 -17.08 1.91
CA VAL A 132 -2.41 -16.13 0.78
C VAL A 132 -1.75 -16.72 -0.48
N GLU A 133 -0.56 -17.33 -0.34
CA GLU A 133 0.12 -18.03 -1.44
C GLU A 133 -0.70 -19.23 -1.96
N ASP A 134 -1.22 -20.09 -1.07
CA ASP A 134 -1.96 -21.30 -1.41
C ASP A 134 -3.24 -21.01 -2.21
N PHE A 135 -3.90 -19.88 -1.91
CA PHE A 135 -5.08 -19.42 -2.64
C PHE A 135 -4.76 -18.54 -3.86
N GLN A 136 -3.48 -18.31 -4.13
CA GLN A 136 -2.97 -17.60 -5.32
C GLN A 136 -3.56 -16.20 -5.47
N TYR A 137 -3.70 -15.46 -4.38
CA TYR A 137 -4.00 -14.03 -4.46
C TYR A 137 -2.90 -13.32 -5.23
N ARG A 138 -3.24 -12.29 -6.02
CA ARG A 138 -2.25 -11.45 -6.71
C ARG A 138 -1.46 -10.64 -5.69
N TYR A 139 -2.14 -10.15 -4.67
CA TYR A 139 -1.54 -9.31 -3.65
C TYR A 139 -2.16 -9.51 -2.27
N SER A 140 -1.42 -9.08 -1.25
CA SER A 140 -2.00 -8.77 0.05
C SER A 140 -1.57 -7.39 0.54
N SER A 141 -2.29 -6.84 1.51
CA SER A 141 -2.02 -5.49 2.04
C SER A 141 -2.23 -5.45 3.55
N ASN A 142 -1.19 -5.87 4.28
CA ASN A 142 -1.22 -6.08 5.73
C ASN A 142 -0.07 -5.40 6.48
N GLN A 143 1.11 -5.28 5.87
CA GLN A 143 2.29 -4.68 6.51
C GLN A 143 2.03 -3.21 6.84
N CYS A 144 1.80 -2.92 8.11
CA CYS A 144 1.61 -1.57 8.62
C CYS A 144 2.92 -0.79 8.62
N VAL A 145 2.85 0.47 8.21
CA VAL A 145 3.97 1.43 8.25
C VAL A 145 3.54 2.68 9.01
N TRP A 146 4.35 3.12 9.97
CA TRP A 146 4.11 4.33 10.74
C TRP A 146 4.82 5.53 10.12
N TRP A 147 4.05 6.52 9.68
CA TRP A 147 4.56 7.81 9.26
C TRP A 147 4.62 8.75 10.45
N ASP A 148 5.80 9.30 10.71
CA ASP A 148 6.02 10.24 11.81
C ASP A 148 5.54 11.64 11.41
N VAL A 149 4.24 11.87 11.56
CA VAL A 149 3.54 13.11 11.15
C VAL A 149 2.92 13.86 12.33
N PHE A 150 3.12 13.35 13.55
CA PHE A 150 2.57 13.93 14.76
C PHE A 150 3.61 14.77 15.49
N ASP A 151 3.19 15.96 15.91
CA ASP A 151 3.88 16.69 16.97
C ASP A 151 3.40 16.12 18.31
N VAL A 152 4.07 15.07 18.78
CA VAL A 152 3.70 14.33 20.01
C VAL A 152 3.80 15.22 21.27
N GLU A 153 4.62 16.27 21.23
CA GLU A 153 4.74 17.23 22.33
C GLU A 153 3.44 18.03 22.53
N SER A 154 2.71 18.27 21.44
CA SER A 154 1.42 18.97 21.46
C SER A 154 0.27 18.16 22.06
N PHE A 155 0.44 16.85 22.24
CA PHE A 155 -0.61 15.95 22.72
C PHE A 155 -0.84 16.08 24.22
N ASN A 156 -2.08 15.85 24.66
CA ASN A 156 -2.37 15.58 26.06
C ASN A 156 -2.07 14.11 26.40
N ASP A 157 -2.18 13.75 27.67
CA ASP A 157 -1.84 12.39 28.13
C ASP A 157 -2.78 11.32 27.54
N GLU A 158 -4.08 11.60 27.39
CA GLU A 158 -5.04 10.66 26.79
C GLU A 158 -4.70 10.35 25.32
N GLN A 159 -4.28 11.38 24.58
CA GLN A 159 -3.84 11.25 23.19
C GLN A 159 -2.53 10.46 23.08
N ARG A 160 -1.54 10.73 23.95
CA ARG A 160 -0.29 9.97 23.99
C ARG A 160 -0.51 8.50 24.29
N GLU A 161 -1.24 8.19 25.37
CA GLU A 161 -1.57 6.80 25.69
C GLU A 161 -2.42 6.14 24.58
N GLY A 162 -3.29 6.91 23.93
CA GLY A 162 -4.07 6.48 22.77
C GLY A 162 -3.19 6.03 21.61
N MET A 163 -2.21 6.86 21.26
CA MET A 163 -1.23 6.59 20.22
C MET A 163 -0.38 5.37 20.58
N GLU A 164 0.15 5.28 21.81
CA GLU A 164 0.93 4.13 22.28
C GLU A 164 0.16 2.81 22.18
N ARG A 165 -1.14 2.82 22.52
CA ARG A 165 -2.01 1.65 22.35
C ARG A 165 -2.24 1.31 20.87
N GLY A 166 -2.27 2.30 19.99
CA GLY A 166 -2.32 2.10 18.53
C GLY A 166 -1.05 1.41 18.03
N LEU A 167 0.11 1.95 18.40
CA LEU A 167 1.41 1.37 18.05
C LEU A 167 1.56 -0.06 18.57
N ALA A 168 1.15 -0.32 19.82
CA ALA A 168 1.19 -1.65 20.40
C ALA A 168 0.23 -2.65 19.72
N PHE A 169 -0.88 -2.15 19.17
CA PHE A 169 -1.88 -2.96 18.48
C PHE A 169 -1.40 -3.34 17.07
N TYR A 170 -1.09 -2.36 16.23
CA TYR A 170 -0.74 -2.62 14.83
C TYR A 170 0.71 -3.05 14.61
N GLN A 171 1.59 -2.81 15.60
CA GLN A 171 3.03 -3.06 15.53
C GLN A 171 3.65 -2.59 14.19
N PRO A 172 3.41 -1.33 13.79
CA PRO A 172 3.87 -0.85 12.49
C PRO A 172 5.39 -0.70 12.46
N VAL A 173 5.97 -0.90 11.29
CA VAL A 173 7.38 -0.56 11.05
C VAL A 173 7.48 0.96 10.80
N PRO A 174 8.44 1.68 11.40
CA PRO A 174 8.63 3.10 11.08
C PRO A 174 8.92 3.32 9.60
N ALA A 175 8.31 4.34 8.99
CA ALA A 175 8.58 4.70 7.58
C ALA A 175 10.05 5.06 7.36
N GLY A 176 10.78 5.51 8.39
CA GLY A 176 12.22 5.75 8.33
C GLY A 176 13.08 4.48 8.23
N GLU A 177 12.51 3.31 8.48
CA GLU A 177 13.23 2.02 8.53
C GLU A 177 12.88 1.09 7.37
N MET A 178 11.84 1.40 6.59
CA MET A 178 11.45 0.63 5.41
C MET A 178 11.04 1.51 4.24
N ARG A 179 11.25 0.98 3.02
CA ARG A 179 10.70 1.59 1.81
C ARG A 179 9.21 1.29 1.76
N VAL A 180 8.37 2.31 1.62
CA VAL A 180 6.92 2.13 1.49
C VAL A 180 6.57 1.89 0.02
N LEU A 181 7.04 0.76 -0.49
CA LEU A 181 6.82 0.29 -1.86
C LEU A 181 6.24 -1.12 -1.80
N PRO A 182 5.46 -1.53 -2.82
CA PRO A 182 5.11 -2.93 -2.96
C PRO A 182 6.38 -3.79 -3.03
N PHE A 183 6.33 -4.99 -2.48
CA PHE A 183 7.45 -5.92 -2.53
C PHE A 183 6.98 -7.34 -2.77
N ARG A 184 7.82 -8.12 -3.44
CA ARG A 184 7.45 -9.47 -3.83
C ARG A 184 7.59 -10.41 -2.65
N ARG A 185 6.50 -11.10 -2.32
CA ARG A 185 6.51 -12.33 -1.53
C ARG A 185 6.39 -13.52 -2.47
N ARG A 186 6.47 -14.73 -1.93
CA ARG A 186 6.38 -15.95 -2.72
C ARG A 186 4.96 -16.07 -3.30
N GLY A 187 4.85 -15.92 -4.62
CA GLY A 187 3.58 -16.05 -5.34
C GLY A 187 2.72 -14.79 -5.46
N PHE A 188 2.96 -13.74 -4.66
CA PHE A 188 2.12 -12.53 -4.61
C PHE A 188 2.93 -11.25 -4.29
N VAL A 189 2.28 -10.10 -4.39
CA VAL A 189 2.84 -8.78 -4.01
C VAL A 189 2.28 -8.36 -2.65
N GLU A 190 3.15 -8.00 -1.69
CA GLU A 190 2.71 -7.34 -0.46
C GLU A 190 2.72 -5.83 -0.66
N ILE A 191 1.61 -5.16 -0.34
CA ILE A 191 1.43 -3.72 -0.47
C ILE A 191 1.30 -3.10 0.93
N PRO A 192 2.29 -2.33 1.40
CA PRO A 192 2.25 -1.72 2.73
C PRO A 192 1.05 -0.78 2.92
N VAL A 193 0.55 -0.73 4.15
CA VAL A 193 -0.55 0.14 4.60
C VAL A 193 0.01 1.29 5.45
N SER A 194 -0.39 2.52 5.16
CA SER A 194 0.09 3.70 5.87
C SER A 194 -0.77 3.99 7.10
N LEU A 195 -0.11 4.10 8.25
CA LEU A 195 -0.65 4.60 9.52
C LEU A 195 0.06 5.92 9.89
N PRO A 196 -0.55 6.82 10.67
CA PRO A 196 -1.86 6.71 11.33
C PRO A 196 -3.07 6.85 10.39
N ASP A 197 -4.12 6.11 10.69
CA ASP A 197 -5.42 6.10 9.99
C ASP A 197 -6.52 6.80 10.80
N ASP A 198 -7.77 6.67 10.36
CA ASP A 198 -8.91 7.21 11.09
C ASP A 198 -9.22 6.43 12.38
N GLU A 199 -8.93 5.13 12.45
CA GLU A 199 -9.17 4.31 13.64
C GLU A 199 -8.27 4.70 14.82
N ILE A 200 -6.97 4.86 14.58
CA ILE A 200 -6.01 5.30 15.60
C ILE A 200 -6.43 6.68 16.13
N THR A 201 -6.70 7.60 15.21
CA THR A 201 -6.96 9.00 15.55
C THR A 201 -8.30 9.18 16.28
N LEU A 202 -9.38 8.58 15.77
CA LEU A 202 -10.73 8.78 16.31
C LEU A 202 -11.02 7.89 17.52
N ASP A 203 -10.56 6.63 17.51
CA ASP A 203 -11.00 5.64 18.52
C ASP A 203 -9.99 5.43 19.63
N ARG A 204 -8.69 5.62 19.36
CA ARG A 204 -7.64 5.38 20.37
C ARG A 204 -7.17 6.66 21.01
N MET A 205 -6.90 7.69 20.20
CA MET A 205 -6.48 9.01 20.65
C MET A 205 -7.66 9.92 21.02
N TYR A 206 -8.89 9.56 20.63
CA TYR A 206 -10.11 10.36 20.81
C TYR A 206 -10.03 11.78 20.21
N THR A 207 -9.19 11.97 19.19
CA THR A 207 -9.01 13.26 18.51
C THR A 207 -10.07 13.44 17.43
N HIS A 208 -11.20 14.05 17.78
CA HIS A 208 -12.31 14.32 16.87
C HIS A 208 -12.19 15.71 16.21
N ASP A 209 -11.03 16.00 15.62
CA ASP A 209 -10.78 17.22 14.86
C ASP A 209 -10.59 16.89 13.37
N LYS A 210 -11.49 17.42 12.53
CA LYS A 210 -11.48 17.18 11.08
C LYS A 210 -10.30 17.85 10.39
N GLU A 211 -9.89 19.03 10.86
CA GLU A 211 -8.74 19.74 10.30
C GLU A 211 -7.46 19.01 10.67
N PHE A 212 -7.38 18.46 11.88
CA PHE A 212 -6.27 17.61 12.29
C PHE A 212 -6.11 16.40 11.38
N LEU A 213 -7.19 15.65 11.08
CA LEU A 213 -7.14 14.53 10.12
C LEU A 213 -6.63 14.98 8.74
N GLY A 214 -7.14 16.12 8.25
CA GLY A 214 -6.69 16.69 6.99
C GLY A 214 -5.20 17.03 6.99
N ARG A 215 -4.69 17.69 8.03
CA ARG A 215 -3.26 18.02 8.17
C ARG A 215 -2.40 16.76 8.25
N MET A 216 -2.82 15.78 9.05
CA MET A 216 -2.12 14.50 9.22
C MET A 216 -1.96 13.75 7.89
N TRP A 217 -3.05 13.51 7.16
CA TRP A 217 -2.94 12.77 5.89
C TRP A 217 -2.22 13.56 4.80
N ASN A 218 -2.35 14.89 4.77
CA ASN A 218 -1.53 15.68 3.84
C ASN A 218 -0.04 15.60 4.19
N ALA A 219 0.33 15.58 5.47
CA ALA A 219 1.73 15.38 5.87
C ALA A 219 2.25 14.00 5.42
N ILE A 220 1.44 12.94 5.51
CA ILE A 220 1.80 11.61 4.98
C ILE A 220 2.00 11.69 3.46
N LEU A 221 1.09 12.34 2.74
CA LEU A 221 1.23 12.54 1.28
C LEU A 221 2.51 13.29 0.93
N GLU A 222 2.85 14.36 1.66
CA GLU A 222 4.08 15.12 1.41
C GLU A 222 5.33 14.26 1.65
N GLN A 223 5.37 13.52 2.77
CA GLN A 223 6.51 12.64 3.08
C GLN A 223 6.65 11.50 2.06
N SER A 224 5.55 10.82 1.71
CA SER A 224 5.56 9.74 0.73
C SER A 224 5.90 10.25 -0.66
N TYR A 225 5.36 11.42 -1.06
CA TYR A 225 5.68 12.06 -2.32
C TYR A 225 7.16 12.43 -2.40
N ALA A 226 7.73 13.07 -1.38
CA ALA A 226 9.16 13.42 -1.36
C ALA A 226 10.09 12.21 -1.50
N ARG A 227 9.64 11.03 -1.05
CA ARG A 227 10.36 9.77 -1.15
C ARG A 227 10.10 9.02 -2.47
N GLY A 228 9.11 9.45 -3.26
CA GLY A 228 8.64 8.73 -4.46
C GLY A 228 7.94 7.41 -4.13
N GLU A 229 7.33 7.31 -2.94
CA GLU A 229 6.78 6.08 -2.37
C GLU A 229 5.25 6.04 -2.36
N LEU A 230 4.69 4.88 -2.04
CA LEU A 230 3.25 4.66 -2.01
C LEU A 230 2.64 5.21 -0.72
N PHE A 231 1.51 5.93 -0.86
CA PHE A 231 0.60 6.18 0.25
C PHE A 231 -0.67 5.33 0.08
N THR A 232 -0.74 4.22 0.81
CA THR A 232 -1.96 3.41 0.94
C THR A 232 -2.77 3.88 2.13
N LEU A 233 -3.76 4.73 1.90
CA LEU A 233 -4.65 5.23 2.95
C LEU A 233 -5.70 4.17 3.29
N GLN A 234 -5.76 3.77 4.56
CA GLN A 234 -6.86 2.96 5.09
C GLN A 234 -7.86 3.84 5.81
N LEU A 235 -9.14 3.61 5.53
CA LEU A 235 -10.25 4.30 6.16
C LEU A 235 -11.36 3.32 6.53
N HIS A 236 -12.28 3.79 7.37
CA HIS A 236 -13.54 3.14 7.64
C HIS A 236 -14.68 3.90 6.96
N PRO A 237 -15.21 3.43 5.80
CA PRO A 237 -16.16 4.17 4.99
C PRO A 237 -17.44 4.59 5.71
N GLU A 238 -17.84 3.86 6.77
CA GLU A 238 -18.98 4.21 7.60
C GLU A 238 -18.81 5.52 8.38
N ARG A 239 -17.62 6.13 8.34
CA ARG A 239 -17.27 7.39 9.01
C ARG A 239 -17.04 8.54 8.03
N ILE A 240 -17.36 8.36 6.75
CA ILE A 240 -17.15 9.38 5.69
C ILE A 240 -17.73 10.76 6.03
N ASP A 241 -18.87 10.82 6.74
CA ASP A 241 -19.48 12.09 7.16
C ASP A 241 -18.54 12.95 8.04
N PHE A 242 -17.61 12.29 8.74
CA PHE A 242 -16.62 12.95 9.57
C PHE A 242 -15.45 13.49 8.73
N PHE A 243 -14.90 12.68 7.84
CA PHE A 243 -13.62 12.98 7.17
C PHE A 243 -13.70 13.32 5.67
N ALA A 244 -14.90 13.46 5.09
CA ALA A 244 -15.08 13.73 3.66
C ALA A 244 -14.25 14.92 3.15
N ASP A 245 -14.20 16.03 3.90
CA ASP A 245 -13.44 17.22 3.48
C ASP A 245 -11.93 17.01 3.57
N ALA A 246 -11.46 16.23 4.55
CA ALA A 246 -10.05 15.84 4.65
C ALA A 246 -9.62 15.00 3.44
N VAL A 247 -10.45 14.04 3.01
CA VAL A 247 -10.20 13.23 1.80
C VAL A 247 -10.23 14.07 0.53
N ARG A 248 -11.17 15.02 0.39
CA ARG A 248 -11.20 15.97 -0.74
C ARG A 248 -9.94 16.80 -0.81
N GLY A 249 -9.50 17.36 0.31
CA GLY A 249 -8.27 18.15 0.40
C GLY A 249 -7.05 17.31 0.00
N LEU A 250 -6.95 16.10 0.52
CA LEU A 250 -5.88 15.15 0.20
C LEU A 250 -5.80 14.82 -1.30
N LEU A 251 -6.94 14.44 -1.91
CA LEU A 251 -6.99 14.09 -3.33
C LEU A 251 -6.72 15.30 -4.23
N SER A 252 -7.22 16.47 -3.84
CA SER A 252 -6.87 17.73 -4.52
C SER A 252 -5.38 18.00 -4.47
N GLY A 253 -4.75 17.80 -3.31
CA GLY A 253 -3.30 17.92 -3.12
C GLY A 253 -2.53 16.94 -4.00
N ALA A 254 -2.93 15.66 -4.00
CA ALA A 254 -2.30 14.62 -4.81
C ALA A 254 -2.39 14.92 -6.32
N ARG A 255 -3.56 15.34 -6.82
CA ARG A 255 -3.76 15.69 -8.24
C ARG A 255 -3.00 16.94 -8.67
N ALA A 256 -2.69 17.84 -7.74
CA ALA A 256 -1.92 19.06 -8.02
C ALA A 256 -0.41 18.83 -8.17
N LYS A 257 0.13 17.68 -7.72
CA LYS A 257 1.57 17.39 -7.77
C LYS A 257 2.14 17.31 -9.19
N LYS A 258 3.39 17.74 -9.33
CA LYS A 258 4.23 17.64 -10.54
C LYS A 258 5.68 17.30 -10.15
N PRO A 259 6.26 16.20 -10.65
CA PRO A 259 5.63 15.12 -11.43
C PRO A 259 4.44 14.47 -10.69
N GLY A 260 3.57 13.77 -11.41
CA GLY A 260 2.26 13.38 -10.86
C GLY A 260 2.32 12.34 -9.74
N VAL A 261 1.21 12.21 -9.01
CA VAL A 261 0.90 11.06 -8.13
C VAL A 261 0.01 10.12 -8.91
N TRP A 262 0.42 8.86 -9.06
CA TRP A 262 -0.43 7.83 -9.65
C TRP A 262 -1.50 7.39 -8.65
N ILE A 263 -2.75 7.77 -8.90
CA ILE A 263 -3.91 7.35 -8.11
C ILE A 263 -4.43 6.05 -8.70
N ALA A 264 -4.45 4.98 -7.90
CA ALA A 264 -4.77 3.64 -8.36
C ALA A 264 -5.41 2.78 -7.27
N THR A 265 -6.13 1.74 -7.69
CA THR A 265 -6.56 0.63 -6.84
C THR A 265 -5.36 -0.26 -6.46
N LEU A 266 -5.52 -1.10 -5.44
CA LEU A 266 -4.47 -2.04 -5.04
C LEU A 266 -4.20 -3.10 -6.12
N ASP A 267 -5.21 -3.57 -6.86
CA ASP A 267 -5.00 -4.49 -7.99
C ASP A 267 -4.17 -3.86 -9.11
N GLU A 268 -4.41 -2.58 -9.43
CA GLU A 268 -3.62 -1.85 -10.42
C GLU A 268 -2.16 -1.71 -9.94
N VAL A 269 -1.94 -1.33 -8.67
CA VAL A 269 -0.60 -1.27 -8.07
C VAL A 269 0.11 -2.62 -8.13
N ALA A 270 -0.58 -3.70 -7.75
CA ALA A 270 -0.05 -5.05 -7.79
C ALA A 270 0.29 -5.51 -9.21
N SER A 271 -0.60 -5.26 -10.16
CA SER A 271 -0.43 -5.62 -11.58
C SER A 271 0.76 -4.88 -12.18
N TRP A 272 0.85 -3.56 -11.95
CA TRP A 272 2.01 -2.77 -12.34
C TRP A 272 3.32 -3.34 -11.76
N TRP A 273 3.33 -3.73 -10.48
CA TRP A 273 4.52 -4.28 -9.85
C TRP A 273 4.96 -5.63 -10.43
N VAL A 274 4.00 -6.47 -10.82
CA VAL A 274 4.26 -7.75 -11.51
C VAL A 274 4.80 -7.51 -12.93
N ASP A 275 4.17 -6.61 -13.67
CA ASP A 275 4.48 -6.37 -15.08
C ASP A 275 5.81 -5.62 -15.24
N LYS A 276 6.06 -4.57 -14.45
CA LYS A 276 7.32 -3.80 -14.51
C LYS A 276 8.54 -4.66 -14.18
N ALA A 277 8.38 -5.71 -13.38
CA ALA A 277 9.46 -6.64 -13.06
C ALA A 277 9.97 -7.40 -14.30
N GLN A 278 9.21 -7.41 -15.40
CA GLN A 278 9.61 -7.97 -16.69
C GLN A 278 10.34 -6.96 -17.59
N ASN A 279 10.43 -5.68 -17.21
CA ASN A 279 11.10 -4.67 -18.01
C ASN A 279 12.59 -4.99 -18.17
N ARG A 280 13.10 -4.94 -19.40
CA ARG A 280 14.50 -5.21 -19.73
C ARG A 280 15.04 -4.15 -20.67
N ALA A 281 16.31 -3.82 -20.48
CA ALA A 281 17.08 -3.01 -21.41
C ALA A 281 18.33 -3.79 -21.82
N THR A 282 18.74 -3.64 -23.08
CA THR A 282 20.00 -4.19 -23.59
C THR A 282 20.81 -3.06 -24.21
N PHE A 283 22.11 -3.02 -23.90
CA PHE A 283 23.04 -2.03 -24.42
C PHE A 283 24.12 -2.71 -25.25
N VAL A 284 24.08 -2.51 -26.57
CA VAL A 284 25.07 -3.08 -27.50
C VAL A 284 26.03 -1.98 -27.90
N ARG A 285 27.34 -2.19 -27.68
CA ARG A 285 28.37 -1.23 -28.07
C ARG A 285 28.34 -0.99 -29.58
N GLU A 286 28.34 0.27 -29.98
CA GLU A 286 28.40 0.71 -31.36
C GLU A 286 29.22 2.01 -31.45
N GLY A 287 30.45 1.91 -31.97
CA GLY A 287 31.40 3.02 -31.96
C GLY A 287 31.72 3.50 -30.53
N ASP A 288 31.56 4.81 -30.31
CA ASP A 288 31.81 5.47 -29.03
C ASP A 288 30.60 5.50 -28.08
N GLY A 289 29.52 4.81 -28.46
CA GLY A 289 28.28 4.77 -27.69
C GLY A 289 27.65 3.38 -27.65
N HIS A 290 26.38 3.36 -27.25
CA HIS A 290 25.60 2.15 -27.11
C HIS A 290 24.25 2.31 -27.81
N ARG A 291 23.89 1.33 -28.63
CA ARG A 291 22.51 1.17 -29.08
C ARG A 291 21.72 0.48 -27.97
N ALA A 292 20.72 1.19 -27.45
CA ALA A 292 19.80 0.69 -26.44
C ALA A 292 18.54 0.10 -27.08
N THR A 293 18.07 -1.02 -26.53
CA THR A 293 16.77 -1.61 -26.88
C THR A 293 16.02 -1.92 -25.61
N PHE A 294 14.73 -1.62 -25.60
CA PHE A 294 13.87 -1.73 -24.43
C PHE A 294 12.72 -2.68 -24.70
N ARG A 295 12.48 -3.61 -23.77
CA ARG A 295 11.28 -4.42 -23.70
C ARG A 295 10.57 -4.06 -22.41
N VAL A 296 9.47 -3.32 -22.51
CA VAL A 296 8.79 -2.73 -21.36
C VAL A 296 7.29 -2.96 -21.42
N CYS A 297 6.65 -3.07 -20.26
CA CYS A 297 5.19 -3.09 -20.15
C CYS A 297 4.59 -1.69 -20.42
N GLU A 298 3.30 -1.67 -20.75
CA GLU A 298 2.57 -0.42 -20.99
C GLU A 298 2.70 0.56 -19.82
N GLY A 299 2.79 1.85 -20.14
CA GLY A 299 2.97 2.91 -19.15
C GLY A 299 4.39 3.08 -18.61
N THR A 300 5.35 2.20 -18.95
CA THR A 300 6.75 2.39 -18.50
C THR A 300 7.36 3.64 -19.11
N ALA A 301 7.70 4.61 -18.25
CA ALA A 301 8.58 5.72 -18.62
C ALA A 301 10.04 5.25 -18.56
N ILE A 302 10.84 5.66 -19.56
CA ILE A 302 12.28 5.41 -19.58
C ILE A 302 12.96 6.76 -19.37
N PHE A 303 13.75 6.86 -18.31
CA PHE A 303 14.47 8.07 -17.95
C PHE A 303 15.93 7.93 -18.33
N MET A 304 16.49 8.99 -18.91
CA MET A 304 17.92 9.15 -19.10
C MET A 304 18.41 10.35 -18.30
N ARG A 305 19.35 10.10 -17.38
CA ARG A 305 20.05 11.10 -16.59
C ARG A 305 21.40 11.40 -17.22
N VAL A 306 21.74 12.68 -17.38
CA VAL A 306 23.07 13.16 -17.81
C VAL A 306 23.40 14.41 -17.01
N ASN A 307 24.59 14.47 -16.39
CA ASN A 307 25.04 15.61 -15.58
C ASN A 307 23.98 16.09 -14.57
N GLY A 308 23.36 15.15 -13.88
CA GLY A 308 22.34 15.46 -12.87
C GLY A 308 20.93 15.76 -13.40
N SER A 309 20.78 16.05 -14.69
CA SER A 309 19.49 16.35 -15.32
C SER A 309 18.87 15.09 -15.88
N GLU A 310 17.56 14.90 -15.65
CA GLU A 310 16.83 13.71 -16.09
C GLU A 310 15.75 14.09 -17.11
N ARG A 311 15.61 13.29 -18.16
CA ARG A 311 14.57 13.44 -19.18
C ARG A 311 13.97 12.08 -19.56
N ILE A 312 12.71 12.08 -19.96
CA ILE A 312 12.06 10.89 -20.54
C ILE A 312 12.56 10.71 -21.97
N ILE A 313 12.86 9.48 -22.37
CA ILE A 313 13.26 9.10 -23.73
C ILE A 313 12.24 8.13 -24.34
N ASP A 314 12.13 8.16 -25.67
CA ASP A 314 11.29 7.24 -26.43
C ASP A 314 11.91 5.82 -26.42
N PRO A 315 11.13 4.74 -26.21
CA PRO A 315 11.62 3.37 -26.31
C PRO A 315 12.14 2.96 -27.70
N GLY A 316 11.81 3.68 -28.77
CA GLY A 316 12.33 3.44 -30.12
C GLY A 316 13.86 3.57 -30.18
N ALA A 317 14.55 2.56 -30.74
CA ALA A 317 16.01 2.37 -30.76
C ALA A 317 16.83 3.65 -30.51
N VAL A 318 17.34 3.80 -29.28
CA VAL A 318 18.05 5.00 -28.82
C VAL A 318 19.56 4.76 -28.91
N PHE A 319 20.27 5.64 -29.58
CA PHE A 319 21.73 5.71 -29.48
C PHE A 319 22.13 6.58 -28.29
N ILE A 320 22.99 6.07 -27.43
CA ILE A 320 23.47 6.75 -26.21
C ILE A 320 24.97 6.93 -26.33
N ASP A 321 25.42 8.17 -26.44
CA ASP A 321 26.84 8.53 -26.52
C ASP A 321 27.56 8.21 -25.20
N GLY A 322 28.72 7.56 -25.26
CA GLY A 322 29.55 7.32 -24.09
C GLY A 322 30.15 5.93 -24.04
N ALA A 323 31.42 5.87 -23.64
CA ALA A 323 32.16 4.62 -23.56
C ALA A 323 31.65 3.68 -22.44
N ALA A 324 31.08 4.23 -21.38
CA ALA A 324 30.51 3.46 -20.28
C ALA A 324 29.07 3.01 -20.61
N ARG A 325 28.69 1.81 -20.20
CA ARG A 325 27.32 1.30 -20.36
C ARG A 325 26.38 2.15 -19.50
N PRO A 326 25.22 2.59 -20.03
CA PRO A 326 24.36 3.54 -19.35
C PRO A 326 23.45 2.87 -18.31
N CYS A 327 24.05 2.08 -17.42
CA CYS A 327 23.41 1.33 -16.34
C CYS A 327 24.29 1.30 -15.09
N VAL A 328 23.74 0.75 -14.00
CA VAL A 328 24.44 0.59 -12.73
C VAL A 328 25.21 -0.74 -12.73
N GLY A 329 26.52 -0.67 -12.54
CA GLY A 329 27.38 -1.84 -12.32
C GLY A 329 27.46 -2.22 -10.85
N VAL A 330 27.50 -3.51 -10.55
CA VAL A 330 27.76 -4.07 -9.21
C VAL A 330 28.79 -5.20 -9.30
N ALA A 331 29.54 -5.41 -8.23
CA ALA A 331 30.52 -6.49 -8.19
C ALA A 331 29.82 -7.87 -8.24
N PRO A 332 30.42 -8.88 -8.90
CA PRO A 332 29.92 -10.25 -8.84
C PRO A 332 29.78 -10.72 -7.39
N GLY A 333 28.71 -11.46 -7.08
CA GLY A 333 28.43 -11.94 -5.73
C GLY A 333 27.72 -10.95 -4.80
N SER A 334 27.36 -9.75 -5.30
CA SER A 334 26.50 -8.81 -4.57
C SER A 334 25.16 -9.44 -4.15
N SER A 335 24.61 -8.98 -3.02
CA SER A 335 23.29 -9.43 -2.51
C SER A 335 22.22 -9.34 -3.59
N ARG A 336 21.48 -10.43 -3.78
CA ARG A 336 20.35 -10.49 -4.73
C ARG A 336 19.23 -9.56 -4.31
N GLU A 337 19.01 -9.44 -3.01
CA GLU A 337 18.01 -8.58 -2.39
C GLU A 337 18.35 -7.10 -2.65
N ALA A 338 19.63 -6.72 -2.56
CA ALA A 338 20.08 -5.36 -2.83
C ALA A 338 19.93 -5.00 -4.32
N ILE A 339 20.30 -5.92 -5.22
CA ILE A 339 20.08 -5.77 -6.67
C ILE A 339 18.59 -5.63 -6.97
N GLN A 340 17.75 -6.47 -6.36
CA GLN A 340 16.29 -6.40 -6.54
C GLN A 340 15.73 -5.08 -6.02
N ALA A 341 16.18 -4.59 -4.86
CA ALA A 341 15.73 -3.31 -4.31
C ALA A 341 16.05 -2.12 -5.24
N LEU A 342 17.22 -2.11 -5.89
CA LEU A 342 17.57 -1.13 -6.90
C LEU A 342 16.72 -1.26 -8.17
N ALA A 343 16.45 -2.50 -8.61
CA ALA A 343 15.57 -2.77 -9.74
C ALA A 343 14.10 -2.38 -9.47
N ASP A 344 13.63 -2.55 -8.23
CA ASP A 344 12.28 -2.18 -7.80
C ASP A 344 12.07 -0.65 -7.89
N ILE A 345 13.10 0.15 -7.65
CA ILE A 345 13.08 1.61 -7.88
C ILE A 345 13.53 2.03 -9.29
N GLY A 346 13.64 1.06 -10.20
CA GLY A 346 13.76 1.28 -11.64
C GLY A 346 15.19 1.26 -12.19
N TYR A 347 16.23 1.10 -11.37
CA TYR A 347 17.59 1.04 -11.89
C TYR A 347 17.84 -0.24 -12.68
N ILE A 348 18.55 -0.10 -13.80
CA ILE A 348 19.05 -1.24 -14.57
C ILE A 348 20.40 -1.62 -13.95
N VAL A 349 20.47 -2.81 -13.37
CA VAL A 349 21.65 -3.29 -12.63
C VAL A 349 22.28 -4.46 -13.37
N GLU A 350 23.59 -4.39 -13.58
CA GLU A 350 24.39 -5.45 -14.19
C GLU A 350 25.59 -5.82 -13.32
N ALA A 351 25.95 -7.11 -13.29
CA ALA A 351 27.15 -7.56 -12.60
C ALA A 351 28.38 -7.43 -13.50
N GLY A 352 29.48 -6.88 -12.98
CA GLY A 352 30.76 -6.79 -13.66
C GLY A 352 31.91 -6.37 -12.74
N GLU A 353 33.15 -6.67 -13.12
CA GLU A 353 34.31 -6.40 -12.26
C GLU A 353 35.00 -5.07 -12.54
N ARG A 354 34.84 -4.50 -13.73
CA ARG A 354 35.55 -3.28 -14.16
C ARG A 354 34.66 -2.05 -13.99
N PRO A 355 34.92 -1.15 -13.01
CA PRO A 355 34.07 0.02 -12.76
C PRO A 355 33.92 0.95 -13.96
N SER A 356 34.95 1.05 -14.80
CA SER A 356 34.96 1.90 -16.01
C SER A 356 33.97 1.47 -17.09
N ASP A 357 33.46 0.23 -17.02
CA ASP A 357 32.53 -0.30 -18.02
C ASP A 357 31.09 0.22 -17.81
N TYR A 358 30.81 0.88 -16.68
CA TYR A 358 29.46 1.29 -16.27
C TYR A 358 29.39 2.78 -15.96
N ALA A 359 28.23 3.39 -16.20
CA ALA A 359 27.99 4.80 -15.90
C ALA A 359 28.22 5.12 -14.41
N VAL A 360 27.86 4.18 -13.55
CA VAL A 360 28.23 4.15 -12.14
C VAL A 360 28.43 2.71 -11.70
N HIS A 361 29.44 2.45 -10.88
CA HIS A 361 29.68 1.14 -10.31
C HIS A 361 29.66 1.21 -8.78
N LEU A 362 28.78 0.46 -8.14
CA LEU A 362 28.55 0.52 -6.69
C LEU A 362 29.46 -0.40 -5.86
N GLY A 363 30.27 -1.23 -6.51
CA GLY A 363 31.08 -2.23 -5.82
C GLY A 363 30.21 -3.40 -5.33
N ALA A 364 30.64 -4.06 -4.26
CA ALA A 364 29.90 -5.16 -3.66
C ALA A 364 28.75 -4.63 -2.80
N LEU A 365 27.52 -5.05 -3.09
CA LEU A 365 26.35 -4.71 -2.29
C LEU A 365 26.17 -5.75 -1.17
N ALA A 366 26.13 -5.27 0.08
CA ALA A 366 26.09 -6.13 1.27
C ALA A 366 24.66 -6.53 1.66
N ASP A 367 23.72 -5.57 1.71
CA ASP A 367 22.35 -5.79 2.14
C ASP A 367 21.36 -4.85 1.44
N ALA A 368 20.06 -5.10 1.68
CA ALA A 368 18.95 -4.36 1.08
C ALA A 368 18.22 -3.46 2.09
N SER A 369 18.85 -3.14 3.22
CA SER A 369 18.26 -2.26 4.24
C SER A 369 17.87 -0.90 3.63
N TYR A 370 16.99 -0.16 4.32
CA TYR A 370 16.59 1.16 3.87
C TYR A 370 17.81 2.09 3.71
N GLU A 371 18.65 2.17 4.75
CA GLU A 371 19.84 3.03 4.74
C GLU A 371 20.86 2.64 3.67
N ALA A 372 21.10 1.35 3.46
CA ALA A 372 22.03 0.88 2.42
C ALA A 372 21.57 1.32 1.02
N VAL A 373 20.28 1.14 0.70
CA VAL A 373 19.73 1.52 -0.61
C VAL A 373 19.69 3.03 -0.79
N GLU A 374 19.41 3.81 0.25
CA GLU A 374 19.55 5.28 0.18
C GLU A 374 21.02 5.69 -0.05
N GLY A 375 21.98 4.99 0.57
CA GLY A 375 23.40 5.14 0.27
C GLY A 375 23.72 4.87 -1.21
N TYR A 376 23.16 3.79 -1.77
CA TYR A 376 23.33 3.46 -3.19
C TYR A 376 22.71 4.53 -4.10
N LYS A 377 21.51 5.03 -3.80
CA LYS A 377 20.88 6.13 -4.53
C LYS A 377 21.72 7.40 -4.51
N ARG A 378 22.30 7.74 -3.36
CA ARG A 378 23.23 8.89 -3.23
C ARG A 378 24.46 8.70 -4.11
N ALA A 379 25.05 7.51 -4.15
CA ALA A 379 26.19 7.21 -5.03
C ALA A 379 25.79 7.26 -6.52
N ILE A 380 24.62 6.75 -6.90
CA ILE A 380 24.12 6.83 -8.28
C ILE A 380 23.89 8.30 -8.69
N ALA A 381 23.40 9.14 -7.77
CA ALA A 381 23.11 10.54 -8.05
C ALA A 381 24.35 11.37 -8.45
N THR A 382 25.56 10.94 -8.09
CA THR A 382 26.82 11.62 -8.47
C THR A 382 27.30 11.28 -9.89
N CYS A 383 26.64 10.34 -10.57
CA CYS A 383 26.96 9.95 -11.94
C CYS A 383 26.79 11.15 -12.90
N ALA A 384 27.88 11.47 -13.62
CA ALA A 384 27.89 12.51 -14.65
C ALA A 384 27.51 11.96 -16.04
N GLY A 385 27.92 10.72 -16.33
CA GLY A 385 27.63 10.05 -17.60
C GLY A 385 26.14 9.73 -17.79
N PRO A 386 25.75 9.29 -19.00
CA PRO A 386 24.40 8.87 -19.27
C PRO A 386 24.04 7.64 -18.46
N LEU A 387 22.95 7.72 -17.69
CA LEU A 387 22.39 6.61 -16.94
C LEU A 387 20.93 6.46 -17.31
N VAL A 388 20.54 5.25 -17.72
CA VAL A 388 19.15 4.90 -18.02
C VAL A 388 18.53 4.15 -16.84
N ARG A 389 17.27 4.47 -16.56
CA ARG A 389 16.43 3.74 -15.60
C ARG A 389 14.98 3.71 -16.07
N PHE A 390 14.22 2.75 -15.58
CA PHE A 390 12.77 2.74 -15.71
C PHE A 390 12.12 3.63 -14.64
N GLY A 391 10.91 4.11 -14.89
CA GLY A 391 10.07 4.73 -13.87
C GLY A 391 9.66 3.71 -12.81
N THR A 392 9.68 4.12 -11.55
CA THR A 392 9.13 3.33 -10.44
C THR A 392 7.62 3.16 -10.59
N TRP A 393 6.95 4.23 -11.02
CA TRP A 393 5.50 4.31 -11.25
C TRP A 393 5.19 4.56 -12.72
N PRO A 394 3.99 4.17 -13.20
CA PRO A 394 3.65 4.29 -14.60
C PRO A 394 3.51 5.77 -15.01
N HIS A 395 3.65 6.01 -16.31
CA HIS A 395 3.51 7.31 -16.98
C HIS A 395 4.43 8.41 -16.42
N GLY A 396 5.54 8.02 -15.79
CA GLY A 396 6.51 8.95 -15.22
C GLY A 396 6.01 9.66 -13.96
N ASN A 397 4.98 9.13 -13.29
CA ASN A 397 4.58 9.61 -11.97
C ASN A 397 5.74 9.45 -10.97
N HIS A 398 5.81 10.39 -10.02
CA HIS A 398 6.85 10.40 -9.00
C HIS A 398 6.56 9.46 -7.85
N SER A 399 5.29 9.40 -7.42
CA SER A 399 4.80 8.57 -6.33
C SER A 399 3.44 7.97 -6.68
N ALA A 400 2.86 7.18 -5.76
CA ALA A 400 1.54 6.59 -5.93
C ALA A 400 0.67 6.79 -4.68
N PHE A 401 -0.65 6.73 -4.88
CA PHE A 401 -1.65 6.81 -3.82
C PHE A 401 -2.77 5.80 -4.07
N ALA A 402 -3.16 5.07 -3.03
CA ALA A 402 -4.30 4.16 -3.05
C ALA A 402 -5.26 4.50 -1.89
N ALA A 403 -6.53 4.74 -2.21
CA ALA A 403 -7.58 4.88 -1.21
C ALA A 403 -8.19 3.51 -0.93
N THR A 404 -8.19 3.10 0.34
CA THR A 404 -8.76 1.83 0.76
C THR A 404 -9.75 2.01 1.89
N GLY A 405 -10.75 1.13 1.95
CA GLY A 405 -11.79 1.17 2.98
C GLY A 405 -12.15 -0.21 3.49
N ASP A 406 -11.89 -0.52 4.75
CA ASP A 406 -12.21 -1.85 5.27
C ASP A 406 -13.71 -1.94 5.58
N ILE A 407 -14.37 -2.98 5.05
CA ILE A 407 -15.80 -3.27 5.25
C ILE A 407 -15.93 -4.49 6.16
N ASP A 408 -15.82 -4.22 7.45
CA ASP A 408 -15.89 -5.26 8.46
C ASP A 408 -17.32 -5.77 8.73
N ALA A 409 -18.32 -4.90 8.57
CA ALA A 409 -19.71 -5.13 8.95
C ALA A 409 -20.66 -4.17 8.22
N LEU A 410 -21.81 -4.66 7.76
CA LEU A 410 -22.85 -3.82 7.14
C LEU A 410 -23.95 -3.43 8.13
N THR A 411 -24.08 -4.18 9.23
CA THR A 411 -25.08 -3.99 10.27
C THR A 411 -24.49 -4.14 11.67
N VAL A 412 -25.18 -3.62 12.69
CA VAL A 412 -24.85 -3.86 14.11
C VAL A 412 -24.80 -5.36 14.43
N TRP A 413 -25.64 -6.16 13.78
CA TRP A 413 -25.65 -7.61 13.96
C TRP A 413 -24.39 -8.26 13.40
N ASP A 414 -23.92 -7.87 12.21
CA ASP A 414 -22.63 -8.32 11.68
C ASP A 414 -21.49 -8.01 12.65
N PHE A 415 -21.51 -6.82 13.25
CA PHE A 415 -20.53 -6.43 14.27
C PHE A 415 -20.59 -7.37 15.49
N PHE A 416 -21.78 -7.68 16.00
CA PHE A 416 -21.92 -8.60 17.15
C PHE A 416 -21.58 -10.05 16.82
N HIS A 417 -21.73 -10.49 15.57
CA HIS A 417 -21.33 -11.84 15.15
C HIS A 417 -19.82 -12.09 15.28
N ARG A 418 -18.99 -11.04 15.25
CA ARG A 418 -17.53 -11.12 15.51
C ARG A 418 -17.21 -11.83 16.83
N PHE A 419 -18.04 -11.64 17.86
CA PHE A 419 -17.83 -12.23 19.19
C PHE A 419 -18.27 -13.69 19.29
N ARG A 420 -18.93 -14.24 18.26
CA ARG A 420 -19.41 -15.63 18.23
C ARG A 420 -18.49 -16.58 17.47
N GLY A 421 -17.44 -16.07 16.80
CA GLY A 421 -16.45 -16.89 16.08
C GLY A 421 -17.06 -17.81 15.01
N ARG A 422 -18.24 -17.44 14.47
CA ARG A 422 -19.00 -18.22 13.49
C ARG A 422 -19.53 -17.30 12.40
#